data_AF-A0A7L4ZBK0-F1
#
_entry.id   AF-A0A7L4ZBK0-F1
#
_cell.length_a   1.000
_cell.length_b   1.000
_cell.length_c   1.000
_cell.angle_alpha   90.00
_cell.angle_beta   90.00
_cell.angle_gamma   90.00
#
_symmetry.space_group_name_H-M   'P 1'
#
loop_
_entity.id
_entity.type
_entity.pdbx_description
1 polymer ?
#
loop_
_entity_poly.entity_id
_entity_poly.type
_entity_poly.pdbx_seq_one_letter_code
_entity_poly.pdbx_strand_id
1 'polypeptide(L)'
;MFGLSTVLPASAAPAPADIRSGLDCATWIHNNDPLTGGVDCTNNTSGPITFHADIVCGWAPDVQGNSVTAQPGRTEESAGHCAIYSTGIGHIGWTVE
;
A
#
# COMPACT_ATOMS: atom_id res chain seq x y z
N MET A 1 33.75 7.93 -35.02
CA MET A 1 32.44 7.28 -34.89
C MET A 1 31.86 7.67 -33.53
N PHE A 2 30.82 8.50 -33.49
CA PHE A 2 30.18 8.93 -32.25
C PHE A 2 29.07 7.93 -31.90
N GLY A 3 29.28 7.11 -30.87
CA GLY A 3 28.25 6.21 -30.33
C GLY A 3 27.38 6.97 -29.34
N LEU A 4 26.11 7.23 -29.70
CA LEU A 4 25.10 7.71 -28.76
C LEU A 4 24.61 6.51 -27.92
N SER A 5 25.09 6.41 -26.68
CA SER A 5 24.51 5.50 -25.70
C SER A 5 23.24 6.12 -25.13
N THR A 6 22.08 5.59 -25.50
CA THR A 6 20.78 5.91 -24.90
C THR A 6 20.73 5.37 -23.47
N VAL A 7 20.70 6.29 -22.50
CA VAL A 7 20.49 5.95 -21.09
C VAL A 7 18.99 5.70 -20.91
N LEU A 8 18.60 4.46 -20.62
CA LEU A 8 17.24 4.12 -20.22
C LEU A 8 16.93 4.79 -18.87
N PRO A 9 15.72 5.36 -18.67
CA PRO A 9 15.34 5.82 -17.35
C PRO A 9 15.24 4.59 -16.44
N ALA A 10 15.98 4.60 -15.34
CA ALA A 10 15.75 3.66 -14.26
C ALA A 10 14.34 3.94 -13.72
N SER A 11 13.40 3.03 -13.97
CA SER A 11 12.12 3.02 -13.28
C SER A 11 12.41 2.93 -11.80
N ALA A 12 12.22 4.03 -11.08
CA ALA A 12 12.24 4.03 -9.63
C ALA A 12 11.09 3.12 -9.20
N ALA A 13 11.41 1.90 -8.77
CA ALA A 13 10.46 1.12 -8.00
C ALA A 13 10.06 1.99 -6.79
N PRO A 14 8.76 2.17 -6.50
CA PRO A 14 8.37 2.88 -5.29
C PRO A 14 9.07 2.19 -4.12
N ALA A 15 9.94 2.93 -3.44
CA ALA A 15 10.50 2.44 -2.21
C ALA A 15 9.32 2.16 -1.27
N PRO A 16 9.29 1.02 -0.58
CA PRO A 16 8.27 0.75 0.41
C PRO A 16 8.18 1.97 1.34
N ALA A 17 6.98 2.56 1.45
CA ALA A 17 6.75 3.71 2.34
C ALA A 17 7.06 3.36 3.82
N ASP A 18 7.27 2.07 4.10
CA ASP A 18 7.60 1.44 5.37
C ASP A 18 8.75 2.14 6.09
N ILE A 19 9.89 2.27 5.41
CA ILE A 19 11.12 2.71 6.08
C ILE A 19 11.06 4.19 6.45
N ARG A 20 10.25 5.00 5.77
CA ARG A 20 10.26 6.46 5.93
C ARG A 20 9.30 6.95 7.01
N SER A 21 8.27 6.18 7.35
CA SER A 21 7.28 6.50 8.38
C SER A 21 7.55 5.82 9.72
N GLY A 22 8.38 4.78 9.74
CA GLY A 22 8.61 3.94 10.92
C GLY A 22 7.50 2.89 11.16
N LEU A 23 6.65 2.67 10.15
CA LEU A 23 5.73 1.55 10.08
C LEU A 23 6.39 0.41 9.31
N ASP A 24 6.23 -0.82 9.77
CA ASP A 24 6.58 -2.02 9.01
C ASP A 24 5.29 -2.68 8.53
N CYS A 25 4.98 -2.55 7.24
CA CYS A 25 3.72 -2.95 6.66
C CYS A 25 3.84 -4.18 5.76
N ALA A 26 2.84 -5.05 5.84
CA ALA A 26 2.66 -6.19 4.95
C ALA A 26 1.31 -6.06 4.24
N THR A 27 1.31 -6.17 2.91
CA THR A 27 0.07 -6.16 2.12
C THR A 27 -0.48 -7.56 1.95
N TRP A 28 -1.80 -7.68 1.87
CA TRP A 28 -2.48 -8.94 1.70
C TRP A 28 -3.73 -8.79 0.83
N ILE A 29 -4.10 -9.89 0.16
CA ILE A 29 -5.32 -10.02 -0.63
C ILE A 29 -6.07 -11.23 -0.09
N HIS A 30 -7.38 -11.09 0.13
CA HIS A 30 -8.19 -12.16 0.68
C HIS A 30 -8.28 -13.34 -0.29
N ASN A 31 -7.90 -14.53 0.16
CA ASN A 31 -7.77 -15.71 -0.71
C ASN A 31 -9.09 -16.13 -1.39
N ASN A 32 -10.22 -15.93 -0.71
CA ASN A 32 -11.54 -16.34 -1.21
C ASN A 32 -12.32 -15.17 -1.83
N ASP A 33 -11.81 -13.94 -1.71
CA ASP A 33 -12.44 -12.74 -2.23
C ASP A 33 -11.34 -11.81 -2.77
N PRO A 34 -10.95 -11.97 -4.05
CA PRO A 34 -9.83 -11.22 -4.63
C PRO A 34 -10.11 -9.73 -4.83
N LEU A 35 -11.30 -9.25 -4.43
CA LEU A 35 -11.67 -7.84 -4.39
C LEU A 35 -11.43 -7.21 -3.02
N THR A 36 -11.20 -8.01 -1.99
CA THR A 36 -10.84 -7.54 -0.64
C THR A 36 -9.33 -7.66 -0.44
N GLY A 37 -8.73 -6.59 0.06
CA GLY A 37 -7.33 -6.58 0.44
C GLY A 37 -7.04 -5.46 1.42
N GLY A 38 -5.83 -5.44 1.91
CA GLY A 38 -5.43 -4.47 2.92
C GLY A 38 -3.95 -4.52 3.21
N VAL A 39 -3.61 -3.81 4.27
CA VAL A 39 -2.26 -3.68 4.79
C VAL A 39 -2.28 -3.81 6.31
N ASP A 40 -1.36 -4.60 6.83
CA ASP A 40 -1.12 -4.74 8.26
C ASP A 40 0.17 -3.99 8.57
N CYS A 41 0.07 -2.89 9.31
CA CYS A 41 1.23 -2.06 9.63
C CYS A 41 1.57 -2.12 11.12
N THR A 42 2.82 -2.44 11.42
CA THR A 42 3.37 -2.43 12.77
C THR A 42 4.08 -1.10 13.04
N ASN A 43 3.64 -0.36 14.05
CA ASN A 43 4.27 0.89 14.43
C ASN A 43 5.51 0.63 15.29
N ASN A 44 6.69 0.83 14.70
CA ASN A 44 7.97 0.66 15.38
C ASN A 44 8.53 1.97 15.96
N THR A 45 7.72 3.04 15.98
CA THR A 45 8.12 4.35 16.52
C THR A 45 7.70 4.52 17.97
N SER A 46 8.05 5.67 18.56
CA SER A 46 7.70 6.04 19.93
C SER A 46 6.37 6.79 20.06
N GLY A 47 5.69 7.10 18.94
CA GLY A 47 4.43 7.86 18.93
C GLY A 47 3.34 7.13 18.15
N PRO A 48 2.05 7.45 18.38
CA PRO A 48 0.97 6.91 17.58
C PRO A 48 1.08 7.37 16.12
N ILE A 49 0.76 6.50 15.17
CA ILE A 49 0.76 6.79 13.73
C ILE A 49 -0.60 6.40 13.16
N THR A 50 -1.24 7.32 12.45
CA THR A 50 -2.46 7.05 11.71
C THR A 50 -2.13 6.76 10.26
N PHE A 51 -2.71 5.70 9.70
CA PHE A 51 -2.53 5.32 8.31
C PHE A 51 -3.80 4.70 7.73
N HIS A 52 -3.88 4.66 6.41
CA HIS A 52 -4.89 3.92 5.67
C HIS A 52 -4.29 3.22 4.45
N ALA A 53 -4.90 2.12 4.02
CA ALA A 53 -4.54 1.44 2.78
C ALA A 53 -5.06 2.23 1.56
N ASP A 54 -4.27 2.25 0.49
CA ASP A 54 -4.68 2.74 -0.83
C ASP A 54 -4.70 1.57 -1.80
N ILE A 55 -5.90 1.18 -2.25
CA ILE A 55 -6.11 -0.05 -3.01
C ILE A 55 -6.49 0.31 -4.44
N VAL A 56 -5.67 -0.14 -5.38
CA VAL A 56 -5.90 0.06 -6.82
C VAL A 56 -6.80 -1.04 -7.35
N CYS A 57 -7.99 -0.66 -7.82
CA CYS A 57 -9.07 -1.58 -8.20
C CYS A 57 -9.16 -1.82 -9.71
N GLY A 58 -8.05 -1.63 -10.44
CA GLY A 58 -7.97 -1.87 -11.88
C GLY A 58 -8.84 -0.89 -12.67
N TRP A 59 -9.92 -1.38 -13.27
CA TRP A 59 -10.91 -0.54 -13.98
C TRP A 59 -11.97 0.09 -13.08
N ALA A 60 -12.18 -0.44 -11.88
CA ALA A 60 -13.06 0.20 -10.91
C ALA A 60 -12.33 1.38 -10.25
N PRO A 61 -13.08 2.36 -9.69
CA PRO A 61 -12.48 3.40 -8.88
C PRO A 61 -11.65 2.80 -7.74
N ASP A 62 -10.46 3.35 -7.53
CA ASP A 62 -9.58 3.00 -6.41
C ASP A 62 -10.28 3.32 -5.09
N VAL A 63 -9.99 2.53 -4.07
CA VAL A 63 -10.61 2.66 -2.75
C VAL A 63 -9.55 2.86 -1.69
N GLN A 64 -9.91 3.63 -0.67
CA GLN A 64 -9.10 3.76 0.52
C GLN A 64 -9.68 2.85 1.61
N GLY A 65 -8.80 2.17 2.34
CA GLY A 65 -9.16 1.43 3.53
C GLY A 65 -9.53 2.35 4.68
N ASN A 66 -9.94 1.76 5.80
CA ASN A 66 -10.23 2.52 7.01
C ASN A 66 -8.96 3.19 7.55
N SER A 67 -9.03 4.48 7.92
CA SER A 67 -7.96 5.12 8.67
C SER A 67 -7.91 4.55 10.09
N VAL A 68 -6.76 3.99 10.45
CA VAL A 68 -6.53 3.37 11.77
C VAL A 68 -5.27 3.97 12.40
N THR A 69 -5.27 4.08 13.73
CA THR A 69 -4.13 4.60 14.48
C THR A 69 -3.40 3.47 15.19
N ALA A 70 -2.22 3.10 14.70
CA ALA A 70 -1.35 2.16 15.38
C ALA A 70 -0.61 2.83 16.54
N GLN A 71 -0.78 2.28 17.73
CA GLN A 71 0.02 2.65 18.91
C GLN A 71 1.45 2.10 18.81
N PRO A 72 2.45 2.67 19.51
CA PRO A 72 3.81 2.14 19.55
C PRO A 72 3.86 0.64 19.87
N GLY A 73 4.55 -0.12 19.03
CA GLY A 73 4.69 -1.57 19.11
C GLY A 73 3.41 -2.36 18.82
N ARG A 74 2.37 -1.73 18.24
CA ARG A 74 1.14 -2.39 17.83
C ARG A 74 1.07 -2.52 16.31
N THR A 75 0.43 -3.60 15.89
CA THR A 75 0.05 -3.84 14.50
C THR A 75 -1.44 -3.56 14.38
N GLU A 76 -1.81 -2.70 13.45
CA GLU A 76 -3.20 -2.46 13.09
C GLU A 76 -3.41 -2.80 11.62
N GLU A 77 -4.65 -3.10 11.26
CA GLU A 77 -5.06 -3.47 9.91
C GLU A 77 -5.89 -2.35 9.29
N SER A 78 -5.53 -1.96 8.06
CA SER A 78 -6.38 -1.13 7.20
C SER A 78 -6.74 -1.92 5.94
N ALA A 79 -8.03 -2.15 5.73
CA ALA A 79 -8.54 -2.95 4.63
C ALA A 79 -9.67 -2.22 3.88
N GLY A 80 -9.84 -2.59 2.62
CA GLY A 80 -10.90 -2.08 1.74
C GLY A 80 -11.37 -3.13 0.73
N HIS A 81 -12.50 -2.83 0.08
CA HIS A 81 -13.12 -3.73 -0.88
C HIS A 81 -13.38 -3.00 -2.20
N CYS A 82 -12.78 -3.52 -3.27
CA CYS A 82 -13.03 -3.07 -4.63
C CYS A 82 -14.45 -3.43 -5.08
N ALA A 83 -15.03 -2.62 -5.96
CA ALA A 83 -16.35 -2.91 -6.50
C ALA A 83 -16.35 -4.22 -7.33
N ILE A 84 -17.50 -4.91 -7.36
CA ILE A 84 -17.65 -6.22 -8.05
C ILE A 84 -17.30 -6.22 -9.54
N TYR A 85 -17.39 -5.06 -10.20
CA TYR A 85 -17.04 -4.89 -11.61
C TYR A 85 -15.56 -4.56 -11.83
N SER A 86 -14.75 -4.56 -10.77
CA SER A 86 -13.30 -4.47 -10.84
C SER A 86 -12.70 -5.68 -11.55
N THR A 87 -11.53 -5.48 -12.15
CA THR A 87 -10.70 -6.57 -12.67
C THR A 87 -9.85 -7.26 -11.60
N GLY A 88 -10.02 -6.88 -10.32
CA GLY A 88 -9.22 -7.33 -9.19
C GLY A 88 -8.30 -6.23 -8.63
N ILE A 89 -7.70 -6.52 -7.48
CA ILE A 89 -6.70 -5.66 -6.86
C ILE A 89 -5.40 -5.73 -7.67
N GLY A 90 -4.99 -4.62 -8.26
CA GLY A 90 -3.75 -4.52 -9.02
C GLY A 90 -2.54 -4.14 -8.16
N HIS A 91 -2.76 -3.33 -7.13
CA HIS A 91 -1.74 -2.83 -6.23
C HIS A 91 -2.36 -2.43 -4.89
N ILE A 92 -1.62 -2.61 -3.80
CA ILE A 92 -1.97 -2.11 -2.47
C ILE A 92 -0.80 -1.27 -1.98
N GLY A 93 -1.06 0.00 -1.72
CA GLY A 93 -0.16 0.90 -0.99
C GLY A 93 -0.80 1.32 0.33
N TRP A 94 -0.16 2.27 1.00
CA TRP A 94 -0.71 2.92 2.17
C TRP A 94 -0.15 4.34 2.29
N THR A 95 -0.95 5.19 2.93
CA THR A 95 -0.60 6.57 3.23
C THR A 95 -0.68 6.79 4.72
N VAL A 96 0.30 7.54 5.24
CA VAL A 96 0.35 7.99 6.64
C VAL A 96 -0.19 9.41 6.71
N GLU A 97 -1.02 9.67 7.72
CA GLU A 97 -1.70 10.96 7.95
C GLU A 97 -0.91 11.90 8.88
#